data_AF-W2MEA5-F1
#
_entry.id   AF-W2MEA5-F1
#
_cell.length_a   1.000
_cell.length_b   1.000
_cell.length_c   1.000
_cell.angle_alpha   90.00
_cell.angle_beta   90.00
_cell.angle_gamma   90.00
#
_symmetry.space_group_name_H-M   'P 1'
#
loop_
_entity.id
_entity.type
_entity.pdbx_description
1 polymer ?
#
loop_
_entity_poly.entity_id
_entity_poly.type
_entity_poly.pdbx_seq_one_letter_code
_entity_poly.pdbx_strand_id
1 'polypeptide(L)'
;TQLWLKHGKKPEDIFTMLQLEKAGDTLFENPLFSAWIKYADDFRLLYKTKLATMSTLMSHYSDEALARMIMAGYEAPSTANIAKRLESELQRDWLLAKQSPNDVFIMLNLKRTRAKMIENPLFRIWYNYGLYFNRMNLKTKWDPIVELTQVYGGDKQLASMLVAAMKTPSTEIVATKLQSWQVSLWLTRRMKLAKVHSLLGVEGTMADDVSQFLYKQYVAAYEKYIGPSTG
;
A
#
# COMPACT_ATOMS: atom_id res chain seq x y z
N THR A 1 32.32 5.36 15.72
CA THR A 1 31.64 6.20 14.71
C THR A 1 32.26 7.58 14.54
N GLN A 2 32.61 8.32 15.62
CA GLN A 2 33.17 9.69 15.53
C GLN A 2 34.39 9.84 14.59
N LEU A 3 35.33 8.89 14.62
CA LEU A 3 36.48 8.92 13.72
C LEU A 3 36.07 8.81 12.23
N TRP A 4 35.11 7.94 11.91
CA TRP A 4 34.59 7.82 10.54
C TRP A 4 33.85 9.07 10.08
N LEU A 5 33.13 9.76 10.98
CA LEU A 5 32.52 11.06 10.70
C LEU A 5 33.59 12.12 10.38
N LYS A 6 34.63 12.23 11.21
CA LYS A 6 35.73 13.19 10.99
C LYS A 6 36.42 13.01 9.63
N HIS A 7 36.54 11.77 9.17
CA HIS A 7 37.12 11.43 7.87
C HIS A 7 36.11 11.41 6.71
N GLY A 8 34.86 11.82 6.95
CA GLY A 8 33.84 11.91 5.90
C GLY A 8 33.54 10.60 5.19
N LYS A 9 33.69 9.46 5.86
CA LYS A 9 33.32 8.16 5.29
C LYS A 9 31.81 8.15 5.01
N LYS A 10 31.38 7.68 3.84
CA LYS A 10 29.96 7.72 3.50
C LYS A 10 29.21 6.61 4.25
N PRO A 11 27.92 6.79 4.59
CA PRO A 11 27.11 5.73 5.19
C PRO A 11 27.13 4.43 4.38
N GLU A 12 27.12 4.50 3.05
CA GLU A 12 27.20 3.33 2.15
C GLU A 12 28.52 2.55 2.32
N ASP A 13 29.65 3.25 2.41
CA ASP A 13 30.96 2.60 2.64
C ASP A 13 30.96 1.87 3.99
N ILE A 14 30.40 2.49 5.03
CA ILE A 14 30.33 1.90 6.36
C ILE A 14 29.33 0.73 6.40
N PHE A 15 28.24 0.79 5.65
CA PHE A 15 27.27 -0.31 5.54
C PHE A 15 27.96 -1.58 5.00
N THR A 16 28.69 -1.43 3.90
CA THR A 16 29.45 -2.51 3.25
C THR A 16 30.60 -3.00 4.14
N MET A 17 31.33 -2.08 4.78
CA MET A 17 32.43 -2.44 5.68
C MET A 17 31.95 -3.27 6.89
N LEU A 18 30.75 -2.98 7.39
CA LEU A 18 30.10 -3.74 8.46
C LEU A 18 29.42 -5.03 7.95
N GLN A 19 29.47 -5.29 6.64
CA GLN A 19 28.86 -6.44 5.96
C GLN A 19 27.35 -6.57 6.23
N LEU A 20 26.67 -5.43 6.40
CA LEU A 20 25.25 -5.40 6.74
C LEU A 20 24.37 -5.92 5.59
N GLU A 21 24.83 -5.79 4.35
CA GLU A 21 24.16 -6.35 3.17
C GLU A 21 24.00 -7.88 3.25
N LYS A 22 24.87 -8.57 4.00
CA LYS A 22 24.84 -10.03 4.16
C LYS A 22 23.85 -10.51 5.22
N ALA A 23 23.29 -9.61 6.04
CA ALA A 23 22.37 -9.98 7.10
C ALA A 23 21.01 -10.46 6.56
N GLY A 24 20.65 -10.09 5.32
CA GLY A 24 19.38 -10.48 4.72
C GLY A 24 18.19 -10.09 5.61
N ASP A 25 17.29 -11.04 5.84
CA ASP A 25 16.03 -10.82 6.58
C ASP A 25 16.23 -10.45 8.07
N THR A 26 17.39 -10.77 8.68
CA THR A 26 17.67 -10.47 10.09
C THR A 26 18.35 -9.11 10.31
N LEU A 27 18.48 -8.30 9.26
CA LEU A 27 19.16 -7.00 9.29
C LEU A 27 18.67 -6.10 10.44
N PHE A 28 17.36 -6.07 10.70
CA PHE A 28 16.77 -5.16 11.69
C PHE A 28 17.04 -5.59 13.14
N GLU A 29 17.35 -6.87 13.36
CA GLU A 29 17.74 -7.42 14.66
C GLU A 29 19.23 -7.18 14.93
N ASN A 30 20.01 -6.87 13.90
CA ASN A 30 21.44 -6.69 14.01
C ASN A 30 21.79 -5.39 14.77
N PRO A 31 22.48 -5.44 15.93
CA PRO A 31 22.84 -4.24 16.67
C PRO A 31 23.78 -3.31 15.88
N LEU A 32 24.58 -3.85 14.96
CA LEU A 32 25.42 -3.05 14.07
C LEU A 32 24.59 -2.22 13.09
N PHE A 33 23.42 -2.71 12.66
CA PHE A 33 22.50 -1.94 11.84
C PHE A 33 21.94 -0.74 12.60
N SER A 34 21.55 -0.92 13.86
CA SER A 34 21.11 0.18 14.72
C SER A 34 22.22 1.24 14.92
N ALA A 35 23.46 0.79 15.14
CA ALA A 35 24.61 1.69 15.24
C ALA A 35 24.90 2.42 13.92
N TRP A 36 24.72 1.74 12.79
CA TRP A 36 24.88 2.32 11.46
C TRP A 36 23.79 3.35 11.13
N ILE A 37 22.52 3.11 11.49
CA ILE A 37 21.44 4.11 11.33
C ILE A 37 21.82 5.40 12.06
N LYS A 38 22.27 5.28 13.32
CA LYS A 38 22.72 6.45 14.10
C LYS A 38 23.87 7.18 13.40
N TYR A 39 24.84 6.43 12.88
CA TYR A 39 25.94 7.00 12.11
C TYR A 39 25.45 7.74 10.85
N ALA A 40 24.50 7.17 10.10
CA ALA A 40 23.93 7.80 8.92
C ALA A 40 23.18 9.10 9.26
N ASP A 41 22.45 9.13 10.38
CA ASP A 41 21.81 10.35 10.88
C ASP A 41 22.82 11.43 11.27
N ASP A 42 23.87 11.07 12.02
CA ASP A 42 24.94 11.98 12.42
C ASP A 42 25.67 12.54 11.18
N PHE A 43 25.95 11.70 10.19
CA PHE A 43 26.56 12.09 8.91
C PHE A 43 25.67 13.08 8.15
N ARG A 44 24.37 12.78 8.04
CA ARG A 44 23.40 13.65 7.37
C ARG A 44 23.35 15.04 8.01
N LEU A 45 23.34 15.11 9.34
CA LEU A 45 23.30 16.37 10.08
C LEU A 45 24.60 17.17 9.90
N LEU A 46 25.75 16.51 10.01
CA LEU A 46 27.06 17.16 9.90
C LEU A 46 27.31 17.73 8.50
N TYR A 47 27.00 16.96 7.46
CA TYR A 47 27.28 17.33 6.07
C TYR A 47 26.09 17.97 5.35
N LYS A 48 24.95 18.17 6.04
CA LYS A 48 23.71 18.77 5.51
C LYS A 48 23.24 18.13 4.21
N THR A 49 23.41 16.81 4.08
CA THR A 49 23.03 16.08 2.87
C THR A 49 21.58 15.62 2.93
N LYS A 50 21.03 15.23 1.77
CA LYS A 50 19.74 14.54 1.69
C LYS A 50 19.88 13.02 1.79
N LEU A 51 21.10 12.49 1.91
CA LEU A 51 21.35 11.06 2.01
C LEU A 51 20.62 10.52 3.23
N ALA A 52 19.66 9.65 2.97
CA ALA A 52 18.87 8.95 3.97
C ALA A 52 19.34 7.50 4.02
N THR A 53 19.18 6.88 5.18
CA THR A 53 19.34 5.44 5.43
C THR A 53 18.73 4.61 4.31
N MET A 54 17.55 5.01 3.82
CA MET A 54 16.85 4.34 2.73
C MET A 54 17.60 4.29 1.41
N SER A 55 18.31 5.35 0.99
CA SER A 55 19.04 5.35 -0.27
C SER A 55 20.15 4.28 -0.33
N THR A 56 20.84 4.03 0.78
CA THR A 56 21.79 2.91 0.89
C THR A 56 21.07 1.56 0.89
N LEU A 57 19.93 1.45 1.57
CA LEU A 57 19.16 0.20 1.54
C LEU A 57 18.68 -0.15 0.11
N MET A 58 18.21 0.84 -0.64
CA MET A 58 17.74 0.65 -2.02
C MET A 58 18.86 0.32 -3.03
N SER A 59 20.14 0.57 -2.70
CA SER A 59 21.26 0.11 -3.54
C SER A 59 21.58 -1.38 -3.37
N HIS A 60 21.12 -2.00 -2.28
CA HIS A 60 21.35 -3.42 -1.97
C HIS A 60 20.09 -4.28 -2.08
N TYR A 61 18.91 -3.69 -1.91
CA TYR A 61 17.63 -4.40 -1.88
C TYR A 61 16.63 -3.77 -2.83
N SER A 62 15.86 -4.60 -3.54
CA SER A 62 14.70 -4.12 -4.29
C SER A 62 13.62 -3.54 -3.37
N ASP A 63 12.76 -2.66 -3.90
CA ASP A 63 11.61 -2.13 -3.17
C ASP A 63 10.69 -3.22 -2.61
N GLU A 64 10.44 -4.29 -3.38
CA GLU A 64 9.65 -5.44 -2.93
C GLU A 64 10.32 -6.12 -1.73
N ALA A 65 11.64 -6.35 -1.79
CA ALA A 65 12.39 -6.98 -0.70
C ALA A 65 12.39 -6.10 0.56
N LEU A 66 12.65 -4.79 0.43
CA LEU A 66 12.62 -3.87 1.57
C LEU A 66 11.23 -3.80 2.20
N ALA A 67 10.18 -3.74 1.39
CA ALA A 67 8.81 -3.74 1.89
C ALA A 67 8.48 -5.03 2.66
N ARG A 68 8.99 -6.19 2.21
CA ARG A 68 8.85 -7.46 2.95
C ARG A 68 9.60 -7.45 4.28
N MET A 69 10.85 -6.98 4.28
CA MET A 69 11.65 -6.84 5.50
C MET A 69 10.98 -5.88 6.51
N ILE A 70 10.40 -4.78 6.03
CA ILE A 70 9.61 -3.84 6.84
C ILE A 70 8.40 -4.53 7.46
N MET A 71 7.64 -5.31 6.69
CA MET A 71 6.52 -6.06 7.23
C MET A 71 6.96 -7.08 8.29
N ALA A 72 8.02 -7.85 8.03
CA ALA A 72 8.59 -8.77 9.01
C ALA A 72 9.06 -8.05 10.29
N GLY A 73 9.65 -6.86 10.14
CA GLY A 73 10.09 -6.03 11.27
C GLY A 73 8.96 -5.52 12.16
N TYR A 74 7.72 -5.50 11.69
CA TYR A 74 6.55 -5.17 12.53
C TYR A 74 6.09 -6.33 13.40
N GLU A 75 6.48 -7.57 13.10
CA GLU A 75 6.05 -8.77 13.83
C GLU A 75 6.71 -8.88 15.23
N ALA A 76 7.85 -8.22 15.44
CA ALA A 76 8.55 -8.21 16.72
C ALA A 76 8.60 -6.80 17.36
N PRO A 77 8.25 -6.66 18.66
CA PRO A 77 8.32 -5.36 19.35
C PRO A 77 9.71 -4.70 19.33
N SER A 78 10.78 -5.50 19.31
CA SER A 78 12.17 -5.03 19.27
C SER A 78 12.52 -4.30 17.96
N THR A 79 11.90 -4.70 16.84
CA THR A 79 12.18 -4.16 15.50
C THR A 79 11.10 -3.21 14.98
N ALA A 80 9.92 -3.18 15.61
CA ALA A 80 8.75 -2.40 15.15
C ALA A 80 9.04 -0.90 14.98
N ASN A 81 9.87 -0.30 15.84
CA ASN A 81 10.23 1.12 15.72
C ASN A 81 11.13 1.38 14.50
N ILE A 82 12.05 0.47 14.20
CA ILE A 82 12.91 0.55 13.01
C ILE A 82 12.06 0.34 11.76
N ALA A 83 11.19 -0.68 11.75
CA ALA A 83 10.25 -0.92 10.64
C ALA A 83 9.39 0.30 10.33
N LYS A 84 8.81 0.93 11.37
CA LYS A 84 8.02 2.16 11.23
C LYS A 84 8.79 3.33 10.63
N ARG A 85 10.02 3.52 11.09
CA ARG A 85 10.92 4.54 10.55
C ARG A 85 11.21 4.26 9.07
N LEU A 86 11.60 3.04 8.73
CA LEU A 86 11.96 2.65 7.37
C LEU A 86 10.76 2.68 6.42
N GLU A 87 9.55 2.30 6.85
CA GLU A 87 8.33 2.48 6.04
C GLU A 87 8.13 3.97 5.67
N SER A 88 8.33 4.86 6.65
CA SER A 88 8.19 6.31 6.43
C SER A 88 9.25 6.86 5.46
N GLU A 89 10.50 6.40 5.58
CA GLU A 89 11.59 6.79 4.68
C GLU A 89 11.36 6.25 3.26
N LEU A 90 10.93 5.00 3.12
CA LEU A 90 10.62 4.36 1.83
C LEU A 90 9.52 5.12 1.08
N GLN A 91 8.43 5.45 1.78
CA GLN A 91 7.33 6.24 1.21
C GLN A 91 7.75 7.64 0.80
N ARG A 92 8.64 8.28 1.57
CA ARG A 92 9.19 9.59 1.23
C ARG A 92 10.06 9.52 -0.02
N ASP A 93 10.88 8.48 -0.14
CA ASP A 93 11.77 8.32 -1.30
C ASP A 93 10.99 8.02 -2.58
N TRP A 94 9.95 7.18 -2.51
CA TRP A 94 9.00 7.00 -3.63
C TRP A 94 8.38 8.32 -4.07
N LEU A 95 7.95 9.16 -3.12
CA LEU A 95 7.38 10.47 -3.42
C LEU A 95 8.39 11.40 -4.10
N LEU A 96 9.63 11.45 -3.59
CA LEU A 96 10.71 12.29 -4.15
C LEU A 96 11.13 11.82 -5.54
N ALA A 97 11.11 10.51 -5.77
CA ALA A 97 11.29 9.88 -7.07
C ALA A 97 10.07 10.03 -8.00
N LYS A 98 9.01 10.71 -7.55
CA LYS A 98 7.76 10.95 -8.29
C LYS A 98 7.03 9.68 -8.70
N GLN A 99 7.19 8.60 -7.94
CA GLN A 99 6.44 7.36 -8.17
C GLN A 99 4.98 7.57 -7.83
N SER A 100 4.07 7.29 -8.75
CA SER A 100 2.64 7.27 -8.45
C SER A 100 2.29 6.05 -7.59
N PRO A 101 1.14 6.04 -6.90
CA PRO A 101 0.69 4.83 -6.21
C PRO A 101 0.55 3.62 -7.16
N ASN A 102 0.22 3.84 -8.44
CA ASN A 102 0.20 2.78 -9.46
C ASN A 102 1.61 2.25 -9.78
N ASP A 103 2.62 3.12 -9.85
CA ASP A 103 4.01 2.67 -10.05
C ASP A 103 4.46 1.81 -8.86
N VAL A 104 4.17 2.25 -7.64
CA VAL A 104 4.46 1.49 -6.42
C VAL A 104 3.69 0.17 -6.39
N PHE A 105 2.45 0.12 -6.85
CA PHE A 105 1.67 -1.13 -6.95
C PHE A 105 2.38 -2.17 -7.83
N ILE A 106 3.00 -1.71 -8.94
CA ILE A 106 3.77 -2.55 -9.86
C ILE A 106 5.12 -2.95 -9.23
N MET A 107 5.83 -2.00 -8.62
CA MET A 107 7.11 -2.24 -7.94
C MET A 107 7.01 -3.26 -6.81
N LEU A 108 5.88 -3.26 -6.08
CA LEU A 108 5.58 -4.25 -5.03
C LEU A 108 4.96 -5.54 -5.56
N ASN A 109 4.86 -5.68 -6.88
CA ASN A 109 4.43 -6.89 -7.58
C ASN A 109 3.01 -7.37 -7.18
N LEU A 110 2.14 -6.43 -6.80
CA LEU A 110 0.78 -6.73 -6.30
C LEU A 110 -0.20 -7.17 -7.40
N LYS A 111 0.10 -6.90 -8.67
CA LYS A 111 -0.74 -7.32 -9.80
C LYS A 111 -0.72 -8.84 -10.02
N ARG A 112 0.41 -9.51 -9.74
CA ARG A 112 0.56 -10.96 -9.99
C ARG A 112 -0.28 -11.82 -9.05
N THR A 113 -0.75 -11.29 -7.93
CA THR A 113 -1.49 -12.04 -6.91
C THR A 113 -3.02 -11.99 -7.09
N ARG A 114 -3.56 -11.23 -8.07
CA ARG A 114 -5.02 -11.10 -8.34
C ARG A 114 -5.84 -10.97 -7.04
N ALA A 115 -6.77 -11.89 -6.77
CA ALA A 115 -7.62 -11.84 -5.57
C ALA A 115 -6.82 -12.00 -4.26
N LYS A 116 -5.64 -12.63 -4.31
CA LYS A 116 -4.73 -12.73 -3.17
C LYS A 116 -3.91 -11.45 -2.96
N MET A 117 -4.11 -10.39 -3.73
CA MET A 117 -3.43 -9.12 -3.46
C MET A 117 -3.81 -8.57 -2.09
N ILE A 118 -5.04 -8.80 -1.64
CA ILE A 118 -5.53 -8.37 -0.32
C ILE A 118 -4.81 -9.12 0.81
N GLU A 119 -4.46 -10.38 0.57
CA GLU A 119 -3.71 -11.21 1.53
C GLU A 119 -2.21 -10.89 1.52
N ASN A 120 -1.72 -10.23 0.48
CA ASN A 120 -0.32 -9.86 0.40
C ASN A 120 -0.04 -8.75 1.43
N PRO A 121 0.85 -8.96 2.41
CA PRO A 121 1.15 -7.96 3.44
C PRO A 121 1.64 -6.62 2.86
N LEU A 122 2.21 -6.62 1.65
CA LEU A 122 2.65 -5.42 0.95
C LEU A 122 1.49 -4.52 0.48
N PHE A 123 0.26 -5.04 0.42
CA PHE A 123 -0.94 -4.25 0.12
C PHE A 123 -1.14 -3.13 1.17
N ARG A 124 -0.82 -3.41 2.44
CA ARG A 124 -0.84 -2.39 3.51
C ARG A 124 0.14 -1.26 3.23
N ILE A 125 1.36 -1.58 2.80
CA ILE A 125 2.38 -0.58 2.50
C ILE A 125 1.96 0.28 1.30
N TRP A 126 1.46 -0.33 0.21
CA TRP A 126 0.92 0.40 -0.93
C TRP A 126 -0.24 1.32 -0.52
N TYR A 127 -1.19 0.82 0.27
CA TYR A 127 -2.35 1.60 0.71
C TYR A 127 -1.91 2.81 1.56
N ASN A 128 -0.98 2.59 2.50
CA ASN A 128 -0.41 3.67 3.31
C ASN A 128 0.33 4.71 2.45
N TYR A 129 1.05 4.27 1.42
CA TYR A 129 1.71 5.17 0.49
C TYR A 129 0.70 6.05 -0.26
N GLY A 130 -0.39 5.48 -0.77
CA GLY A 130 -1.44 6.27 -1.42
C GLY A 130 -2.11 7.29 -0.48
N LEU A 131 -2.30 6.94 0.81
CA LEU A 131 -2.76 7.90 1.82
C LEU A 131 -1.74 9.02 2.04
N TYR A 132 -0.45 8.69 2.12
CA TYR A 132 0.62 9.67 2.23
C TYR A 132 0.68 10.59 0.99
N PHE A 133 0.59 10.02 -0.22
CA PHE A 133 0.54 10.73 -1.49
C PHE A 133 -0.59 11.79 -1.51
N ASN A 134 -1.78 11.42 -1.04
CA ASN A 134 -2.91 12.35 -0.91
C ASN A 134 -2.64 13.51 0.06
N ARG A 135 -2.02 13.23 1.22
CA ARG A 135 -1.70 14.26 2.21
C ARG A 135 -0.70 15.29 1.69
N MET A 136 0.18 14.88 0.78
CA MET A 136 1.16 15.76 0.15
C MET A 136 0.57 16.64 -0.96
N ASN A 137 -0.74 16.54 -1.22
CA ASN A 137 -1.56 17.41 -2.08
C ASN A 137 -0.94 17.67 -3.46
N LEU A 138 -0.47 16.60 -4.10
CA LEU A 138 0.21 16.65 -5.39
C LEU A 138 -0.75 16.88 -6.58
N LYS A 139 -1.59 17.93 -6.57
CA LYS A 139 -2.58 18.30 -7.62
C LYS A 139 -3.65 17.24 -7.98
N THR A 140 -3.35 15.95 -7.88
CA THR A 140 -4.20 14.80 -8.15
C THR A 140 -4.46 14.05 -6.86
N LYS A 141 -5.73 13.74 -6.59
CA LYS A 141 -6.12 12.86 -5.49
C LYS A 141 -6.11 11.41 -5.97
N TRP A 142 -5.41 10.57 -5.23
CA TRP A 142 -5.44 9.13 -5.35
C TRP A 142 -6.70 8.55 -4.70
N ASP A 143 -7.32 7.60 -5.38
CA ASP A 143 -8.43 6.80 -4.87
C ASP A 143 -8.10 5.32 -5.12
N PRO A 144 -8.05 4.48 -4.08
CA PRO A 144 -7.66 3.09 -4.21
C PRO A 144 -8.62 2.29 -5.10
N ILE A 145 -9.92 2.60 -5.10
CA ILE A 145 -10.89 1.89 -5.94
C ILE A 145 -10.72 2.30 -7.39
N VAL A 146 -10.49 3.59 -7.67
CA VAL A 146 -10.23 4.03 -9.05
C VAL A 146 -9.01 3.32 -9.62
N GLU A 147 -7.93 3.23 -8.85
CA GLU A 147 -6.70 2.53 -9.27
C GLU A 147 -6.94 1.03 -9.45
N LEU A 148 -7.54 0.35 -8.47
CA LEU A 148 -7.83 -1.08 -8.57
C LEU A 148 -8.77 -1.39 -9.75
N THR A 149 -9.76 -0.53 -10.02
CA THR A 149 -10.65 -0.67 -11.19
C THR A 149 -9.85 -0.61 -12.48
N GLN A 150 -8.86 0.29 -12.59
CA GLN A 150 -7.97 0.36 -13.77
C GLN A 150 -7.06 -0.88 -13.87
N VAL A 151 -6.43 -1.26 -12.77
CA VAL A 151 -5.49 -2.40 -12.70
C VAL A 151 -6.16 -3.72 -13.10
N TYR A 152 -7.40 -3.95 -12.65
CA TYR A 152 -8.12 -5.20 -12.86
C TYR A 152 -9.07 -5.21 -14.06
N GLY A 153 -9.05 -4.14 -14.87
CA GLY A 153 -9.74 -4.12 -16.16
C GLY A 153 -11.22 -3.75 -16.11
N GLY A 154 -11.65 -3.03 -15.07
CA GLY A 154 -12.97 -2.43 -14.98
C GLY A 154 -13.74 -2.77 -13.71
N ASP A 155 -14.85 -2.03 -13.50
CA ASP A 155 -15.68 -2.13 -12.30
C ASP A 155 -16.24 -3.55 -12.09
N LYS A 156 -16.65 -4.23 -13.18
CA LYS A 156 -17.23 -5.58 -13.11
C LYS A 156 -16.20 -6.60 -12.64
N GLN A 157 -14.98 -6.54 -13.19
CA GLN A 157 -13.89 -7.43 -12.84
C GLN A 157 -13.48 -7.23 -11.38
N LEU A 158 -13.29 -5.98 -10.95
CA LEU A 158 -12.98 -5.68 -9.55
C LEU A 158 -14.11 -6.14 -8.61
N ALA A 159 -15.37 -5.85 -8.93
CA ALA A 159 -16.51 -6.26 -8.11
C ALA A 159 -16.59 -7.78 -7.96
N SER A 160 -16.45 -8.51 -9.06
CA SER A 160 -16.47 -9.98 -9.05
C SER A 160 -15.33 -10.55 -8.20
N MET A 161 -14.13 -9.97 -8.29
CA MET A 161 -12.98 -10.37 -7.47
C MET A 161 -13.21 -10.14 -5.98
N LEU A 162 -13.76 -8.98 -5.61
CA LEU A 162 -14.04 -8.63 -4.22
C LEU A 162 -15.18 -9.49 -3.64
N VAL A 163 -16.27 -9.70 -4.37
CA VAL A 163 -17.35 -10.62 -3.96
C VAL A 163 -16.84 -12.04 -3.74
N ALA A 164 -15.92 -12.53 -4.58
CA ALA A 164 -15.29 -13.83 -4.37
C ALA A 164 -14.40 -13.84 -3.11
N ALA A 165 -13.62 -12.77 -2.87
CA ALA A 165 -12.79 -12.63 -1.68
C ALA A 165 -13.62 -12.48 -0.39
N MET A 166 -14.85 -11.96 -0.46
CA MET A 166 -15.77 -11.92 0.69
C MET A 166 -16.18 -13.32 1.18
N LYS A 167 -16.09 -14.35 0.33
CA LYS A 167 -16.41 -15.74 0.71
C LYS A 167 -15.27 -16.46 1.42
N THR A 168 -14.10 -15.83 1.56
CA THR A 168 -12.93 -16.41 2.20
C THR A 168 -12.65 -15.70 3.53
N PRO A 169 -12.64 -16.39 4.68
CA PRO A 169 -12.52 -15.75 6.00
C PRO A 169 -11.31 -14.83 6.17
N SER A 170 -10.14 -15.19 5.61
CA SER A 170 -8.91 -14.39 5.68
C SER A 170 -9.02 -13.03 4.98
N THR A 171 -9.87 -12.93 3.95
CA THR A 171 -10.03 -11.71 3.13
C THR A 171 -11.35 -10.99 3.33
N GLU A 172 -12.31 -11.62 4.01
CA GLU A 172 -13.69 -11.15 4.13
C GLU A 172 -13.78 -9.68 4.58
N ILE A 173 -13.09 -9.34 5.67
CA ILE A 173 -13.17 -8.01 6.28
C ILE A 173 -12.66 -6.93 5.31
N VAL A 174 -11.51 -7.15 4.68
CA VAL A 174 -10.89 -6.16 3.79
C VAL A 174 -11.64 -6.10 2.46
N ALA A 175 -12.07 -7.24 1.91
CA ALA A 175 -12.85 -7.30 0.69
C ALA A 175 -14.21 -6.60 0.86
N THR A 176 -14.90 -6.82 1.98
CA THR A 176 -16.15 -6.12 2.32
C THR A 176 -15.96 -4.61 2.34
N LYS A 177 -14.88 -4.14 2.98
CA LYS A 177 -14.54 -2.72 3.04
C LYS A 177 -14.28 -2.14 1.65
N LEU A 178 -13.44 -2.79 0.84
CA LEU A 178 -13.18 -2.35 -0.54
C LEU A 178 -14.45 -2.37 -1.41
N GLN A 179 -15.31 -3.37 -1.26
CA GLN A 179 -16.57 -3.46 -2.01
C GLN A 179 -17.53 -2.33 -1.62
N SER A 180 -17.64 -2.00 -0.33
CA SER A 180 -18.43 -0.85 0.13
C SER A 180 -17.92 0.48 -0.44
N TRP A 181 -16.60 0.65 -0.54
CA TRP A 181 -16.00 1.83 -1.16
C TRP A 181 -16.27 1.88 -2.66
N GLN A 182 -16.25 0.72 -3.33
CA GLN A 182 -16.60 0.63 -4.74
C GLN A 182 -18.05 1.04 -5.01
N VAL A 183 -18.99 0.53 -4.21
CA VAL A 183 -20.41 0.91 -4.28
C VAL A 183 -20.61 2.40 -3.98
N SER A 184 -19.90 2.94 -2.99
CA SER A 184 -19.93 4.37 -2.66
C SER A 184 -19.39 5.23 -3.82
N LEU A 185 -18.32 4.79 -4.47
CA LEU A 185 -17.77 5.47 -5.66
C LEU A 185 -18.79 5.50 -6.79
N TRP A 186 -19.47 4.37 -7.08
CA TRP A 186 -20.53 4.33 -8.08
C TRP A 186 -21.68 5.29 -7.76
N LEU A 187 -22.03 5.42 -6.48
CA LEU A 187 -23.10 6.32 -6.02
C LEU A 187 -22.72 7.78 -6.23
N THR A 188 -21.49 8.16 -5.87
CA THR A 188 -20.99 9.54 -6.11
C THR A 188 -20.94 9.88 -7.60
N ARG A 189 -20.73 8.87 -8.45
CA ARG A 189 -20.78 8.98 -9.93
C ARG A 189 -22.20 8.85 -10.50
N ARG A 190 -23.22 8.68 -9.66
CA ARG A 190 -24.65 8.56 -10.03
C ARG A 190 -24.88 7.48 -11.08
N MET A 191 -24.24 6.32 -10.91
CA MET A 191 -24.40 5.22 -11.85
C MET A 191 -25.83 4.67 -11.81
N LYS A 192 -26.44 4.46 -12.99
CA LYS A 192 -27.83 3.96 -13.09
C LYS A 192 -27.99 2.64 -12.36
N LEU A 193 -29.14 2.44 -11.71
CA LEU A 193 -29.48 1.23 -10.96
C LEU A 193 -29.22 -0.06 -11.77
N ALA A 194 -29.74 -0.12 -13.01
CA ALA A 194 -29.55 -1.27 -13.90
C ALA A 194 -28.06 -1.57 -14.19
N LYS A 195 -27.21 -0.53 -14.29
CA LYS A 195 -25.78 -0.72 -14.49
C LYS A 195 -25.14 -1.33 -13.24
N VAL A 196 -25.46 -0.81 -12.05
CA VAL A 196 -24.90 -1.32 -10.79
C VAL A 196 -25.38 -2.74 -10.50
N HIS A 197 -26.65 -3.06 -10.79
CA HIS A 197 -27.17 -4.42 -10.74
C HIS A 197 -26.33 -5.40 -11.57
N SER A 198 -26.00 -5.01 -12.81
CA SER A 198 -25.15 -5.81 -13.71
C SER A 198 -23.70 -5.91 -13.23
N LEU A 199 -23.13 -4.84 -12.67
CA LEU A 199 -21.74 -4.82 -12.18
C LEU A 199 -21.54 -5.72 -10.96
N LEU A 200 -22.53 -5.78 -10.06
CA LEU A 200 -22.53 -6.67 -8.91
C LEU A 200 -22.86 -8.12 -9.25
N GLY A 201 -23.27 -8.42 -10.49
CA GLY A 201 -23.60 -9.79 -10.90
C GLY A 201 -24.81 -10.37 -10.15
N VAL A 202 -25.80 -9.54 -9.85
CA VAL A 202 -26.99 -9.88 -9.03
C VAL A 202 -27.94 -10.85 -9.74
N GLU A 203 -27.88 -10.92 -11.07
CA GLU A 203 -28.76 -11.78 -11.86
C GLU A 203 -28.55 -13.26 -11.54
N GLY A 204 -29.62 -13.95 -11.13
CA GLY A 204 -29.59 -15.37 -10.79
C GLY A 204 -28.98 -15.70 -9.41
N THR A 205 -28.66 -14.70 -8.57
CA THR A 205 -28.17 -14.94 -7.21
C THR A 205 -29.31 -15.18 -6.22
N MET A 206 -29.02 -15.92 -5.15
CA MET A 206 -29.96 -16.17 -4.05
C MET A 206 -30.28 -14.88 -3.30
N ALA A 207 -31.45 -14.80 -2.64
CA ALA A 207 -31.93 -13.59 -1.99
C ALA A 207 -31.05 -13.10 -0.82
N ASP A 208 -30.28 -14.01 -0.21
CA ASP A 208 -29.32 -13.80 0.86
C ASP A 208 -27.88 -13.57 0.35
N ASP A 209 -27.65 -13.57 -0.97
CA ASP A 209 -26.33 -13.30 -1.55
C ASP A 209 -25.87 -11.88 -1.22
N VAL A 210 -24.60 -11.75 -0.90
CA VAL A 210 -23.92 -10.48 -0.59
C VAL A 210 -24.18 -9.42 -1.67
N SER A 211 -24.20 -9.83 -2.94
CA SER A 211 -24.42 -8.93 -4.07
C SER A 211 -25.84 -8.34 -4.07
N GLN A 212 -26.84 -9.11 -3.63
CA GLN A 212 -28.22 -8.62 -3.43
C GLN A 212 -28.28 -7.59 -2.31
N PHE A 213 -27.61 -7.88 -1.19
CA PHE A 213 -27.57 -6.96 -0.04
C PHE A 213 -26.92 -5.62 -0.40
N LEU A 214 -25.77 -5.66 -1.08
CA LEU A 214 -25.07 -4.46 -1.56
C LEU A 214 -25.90 -3.67 -2.57
N TYR A 215 -26.60 -4.36 -3.48
CA TYR A 215 -27.49 -3.70 -4.43
C TYR A 215 -28.66 -3.00 -3.74
N LYS A 216 -29.31 -3.65 -2.77
CA LYS A 216 -30.40 -3.04 -1.98
C LYS A 216 -29.93 -1.78 -1.25
N GLN A 217 -28.75 -1.81 -0.63
CA GLN A 217 -28.16 -0.62 -0.01
C GLN A 217 -27.90 0.50 -1.03
N TYR A 218 -27.39 0.15 -2.21
CA TYR A 218 -27.16 1.11 -3.28
C TYR A 218 -28.46 1.78 -3.73
N VAL A 219 -29.53 1.00 -3.97
CA VAL A 219 -30.85 1.52 -4.37
C VAL A 219 -31.38 2.49 -3.32
N ALA A 220 -31.41 2.10 -2.05
CA ALA A 220 -31.90 2.94 -0.97
C ALA A 220 -31.10 4.26 -0.86
N ALA A 221 -29.78 4.21 -1.02
CA ALA A 221 -28.95 5.41 -1.02
C ALA A 221 -29.19 6.26 -2.28
N TYR A 222 -29.28 5.64 -3.45
CA TYR A 222 -29.53 6.31 -4.73
C TYR A 222 -30.84 7.11 -4.71
N GLU A 223 -31.93 6.49 -4.24
CA GLU A 223 -33.24 7.13 -4.09
C GLU A 223 -33.19 8.33 -3.13
N LYS A 224 -32.45 8.20 -2.02
CA LYS A 224 -32.27 9.30 -1.06
C LYS A 224 -31.50 10.49 -1.64
N TYR A 225 -30.49 10.24 -2.48
CA TYR A 225 -29.61 11.27 -3.02
C TYR A 225 -30.10 11.91 -4.32
N ILE A 226 -30.89 11.19 -5.13
CA ILE A 226 -31.27 11.62 -6.49
C ILE A 226 -32.79 11.80 -6.63
N GLY A 227 -33.58 11.33 -5.66
CA GLY A 227 -35.04 11.25 -5.73
C GLY A 227 -35.50 9.89 -6.30
N PRO A 228 -36.78 9.52 -6.11
CA PRO A 228 -37.29 8.25 -6.60
C PRO A 228 -37.14 8.15 -8.12
N SER A 229 -36.67 7.02 -8.62
CA SER A 229 -36.63 6.80 -10.06
C SER A 229 -38.07 6.69 -10.57
N THR A 230 -38.54 7.66 -11.35
CA THR A 230 -39.72 7.46 -12.18
C THR A 230 -39.37 6.36 -13.18
N GLY A 231 -40.04 5.21 -13.05
CA GLY A 231 -39.86 4.03 -13.90
C GLY A 231 -40.14 4.29 -15.37
#